data_AF-A0AAD2CHK1-F1
#
_entry.id   AF-A0AAD2CHK1-F1
#
_cell.length_a   1.000
_cell.length_b   1.000
_cell.length_c   1.000
_cell.angle_alpha   90.00
_cell.angle_beta   90.00
_cell.angle_gamma   90.00
#
_symmetry.space_group_name_H-M   'P 1'
#
loop_
_entity.id
_entity.type
_entity.pdbx_description
1 polymer ?
#
loop_
_entity_poly.entity_id
_entity_poly.type
_entity_poly.pdbx_seq_one_letter_code
_entity_poly.pdbx_strand_id
1 'polypeptide(L)'
;MDLFINLEVEQEELLWLNWCRMFLQVCTVSDIVTADGRFIRRSAWNGFRDECCRSPYQWPRTVRPTRQHWDLWQTTLSRALLASNGPHHPLQQPLGPWTDRLEDWNRLLSPTTGLFHRHGTTWKHFCSEGSHTTSRRYAPGPSHPSCPWWTAPLPSDVLRATVRSITGSDRVLLTGTGRASEPSSSSSPSILHAWQTAAELCTDYYGWVPNEIEVHGDEATLADALLDGRLRVISDGSFKNELGTAAVQILVKHGGCHRIIIRCQTPGLPQDQSPYRSEIIGLLAGIMAVDWLLEQWFPTLLTGPKVRIACDGLSAIEMAFEDRPLSPTDAQFDLVSSVREAILRSSVDWAPQHVYGHLDKSNLYDELSWWEKRNLEVDGMAVEYRKELETANHRIAPNPRFFTELAAMYVADTKQSRLDPRFIQECVTLPALRSRWSDKGTISIEAESEIAWDTMGRAMRSLPAGLQRWSTKHCVGM
;
A
#
# COMPACT_ATOMS: atom_id res chain seq x y z
N MET A 1 -16.76 -9.84 -26.75
CA MET A 1 -18.14 -9.79 -27.27
C MET A 1 -18.50 -8.38 -27.67
N ASP A 2 -18.10 -7.39 -26.86
CA ASP A 2 -18.30 -5.95 -27.12
C ASP A 2 -17.88 -5.49 -28.51
N LEU A 3 -16.75 -6.01 -29.04
CA LEU A 3 -16.32 -5.77 -30.43
C LEU A 3 -17.42 -6.08 -31.46
N PHE A 4 -18.14 -7.19 -31.30
CA PHE A 4 -19.19 -7.61 -32.23
C PHE A 4 -20.48 -6.82 -32.00
N ILE A 5 -20.77 -6.45 -30.75
CA ILE A 5 -21.93 -5.63 -30.39
C ILE A 5 -21.79 -4.22 -30.99
N ASN A 6 -20.60 -3.63 -30.94
CA ASN A 6 -20.30 -2.31 -31.51
C ASN A 6 -20.39 -2.26 -33.04
N LEU A 7 -20.43 -3.42 -33.70
CA LEU A 7 -20.64 -3.55 -35.15
C LEU A 7 -22.11 -3.76 -35.52
N GLU A 8 -23.02 -3.62 -34.56
CA GLU A 8 -24.47 -3.76 -34.74
C GLU A 8 -24.85 -5.06 -35.46
N VAL A 9 -24.15 -6.15 -35.12
CA VAL A 9 -24.42 -7.50 -35.65
C VAL A 9 -25.76 -8.00 -35.13
N GLU A 10 -26.53 -8.71 -35.97
CA GLU A 10 -27.84 -9.22 -35.60
C GLU A 10 -27.76 -10.20 -34.41
N GLN A 11 -28.83 -10.27 -33.61
CA GLN A 11 -28.84 -11.05 -32.38
C GLN A 11 -28.59 -12.56 -32.61
N GLU A 12 -29.09 -13.09 -33.73
CA GLU A 12 -28.85 -14.49 -34.12
C GLU A 12 -27.38 -14.73 -34.50
N GLU A 13 -26.78 -13.81 -35.25
CA GLU A 13 -25.36 -13.87 -35.63
C GLU A 13 -24.43 -13.74 -34.41
N LEU A 14 -24.79 -12.89 -33.43
CA LEU A 14 -24.05 -12.74 -32.17
C LEU A 14 -23.98 -14.05 -31.38
N LEU A 15 -25.05 -14.85 -31.40
CA LEU A 15 -25.07 -16.17 -30.76
C LEU A 15 -24.02 -17.10 -31.41
N TRP A 16 -23.94 -17.11 -32.74
CA TRP A 16 -22.98 -17.93 -33.47
C TRP A 16 -21.54 -17.45 -33.32
N LEU A 17 -21.32 -16.13 -33.31
CA LEU A 17 -20.01 -15.54 -33.02
C LEU A 17 -19.54 -15.87 -31.61
N ASN A 18 -20.44 -15.83 -30.62
CA ASN A 18 -20.13 -16.27 -29.27
C ASN A 18 -19.79 -17.76 -29.22
N TRP A 19 -20.49 -18.60 -30.00
CA TRP A 19 -20.16 -20.03 -30.11
C TRP A 19 -18.76 -20.24 -30.71
N CYS A 20 -18.41 -19.57 -31.81
CA CYS A 20 -17.06 -19.61 -32.39
C CYS A 20 -15.99 -19.23 -31.37
N ARG A 21 -16.23 -18.15 -30.62
CA ARG A 21 -15.34 -17.68 -29.56
C ARG A 21 -15.19 -18.70 -28.42
N MET A 22 -16.30 -19.27 -27.93
CA MET A 22 -16.29 -20.31 -26.89
C MET A 22 -15.60 -21.60 -27.37
N PHE A 23 -15.76 -21.95 -28.65
CA PHE A 23 -15.06 -23.07 -29.25
C PHE A 23 -13.55 -22.84 -29.30
N LEU A 24 -13.11 -21.62 -29.61
CA LEU A 24 -11.68 -21.25 -29.60
C LEU A 24 -11.11 -21.02 -28.20
N GLN A 25 -11.97 -20.85 -27.19
CA GLN A 25 -11.60 -20.56 -25.81
C GLN A 25 -10.91 -19.20 -25.63
N VAL A 26 -11.46 -18.16 -26.26
CA VAL A 26 -10.86 -16.81 -26.31
C VAL A 26 -11.82 -15.77 -25.77
N CYS A 27 -11.36 -14.74 -25.05
CA CYS A 27 -12.22 -13.67 -24.49
C CYS A 27 -11.96 -12.31 -25.16
N THR A 28 -10.71 -12.05 -25.49
CA THR A 28 -10.18 -10.75 -25.92
C THR A 28 -9.57 -10.85 -27.31
N VAL A 29 -9.31 -9.70 -27.94
CA VAL A 29 -8.58 -9.66 -29.23
C VAL A 29 -7.13 -10.15 -29.05
N SER A 30 -6.50 -9.88 -27.91
CA SER A 30 -5.17 -10.40 -27.54
C SER A 30 -5.09 -11.93 -27.64
N ASP A 31 -6.18 -12.64 -27.36
CA ASP A 31 -6.21 -14.10 -27.40
C ASP A 31 -6.17 -14.69 -28.82
N ILE A 32 -6.40 -13.89 -29.86
CA ILE A 32 -6.47 -14.39 -31.26
C ILE A 32 -5.38 -13.82 -32.16
N VAL A 33 -4.49 -12.97 -31.64
CA VAL A 33 -3.43 -12.32 -32.43
C VAL A 33 -2.05 -12.94 -32.18
N THR A 34 -1.11 -12.65 -33.09
CA THR A 34 0.30 -13.02 -32.96
C THR A 34 0.96 -12.25 -31.82
N ALA A 35 2.07 -12.78 -31.28
CA ALA A 35 2.79 -12.21 -30.16
C ALA A 35 3.35 -10.80 -30.44
N ASP A 36 3.51 -10.39 -31.69
CA ASP A 36 3.87 -9.00 -32.03
C ASP A 36 2.66 -8.05 -32.07
N GLY A 37 1.44 -8.56 -31.81
CA GLY A 37 0.21 -7.78 -31.79
C GLY A 37 -0.27 -7.32 -33.17
N ARG A 38 0.29 -7.84 -34.26
CA ARG A 38 0.08 -7.26 -35.61
C ARG A 38 -0.89 -8.03 -36.50
N PHE A 39 -1.09 -9.33 -36.27
CA PHE A 39 -1.83 -10.20 -37.18
C PHE A 39 -2.77 -11.12 -36.42
N ILE A 40 -3.94 -11.42 -36.98
CA ILE A 40 -4.79 -12.50 -36.45
C ILE A 40 -4.12 -13.85 -36.74
N ARG A 41 -4.02 -14.72 -35.73
CA ARG A 41 -3.42 -16.05 -35.88
C ARG A 41 -4.21 -16.89 -36.86
N ARG A 42 -3.49 -17.64 -37.69
CA ARG A 42 -4.09 -18.55 -38.67
C ARG A 42 -4.93 -19.65 -38.02
N SER A 43 -4.55 -20.12 -36.83
CA SER A 43 -5.30 -21.09 -36.04
C SER A 43 -6.69 -20.55 -35.66
N ALA A 44 -6.73 -19.38 -35.02
CA ALA A 44 -7.97 -18.70 -34.65
C ALA A 44 -8.84 -18.33 -35.87
N TRP A 45 -8.23 -17.89 -36.96
CA TRP A 45 -8.93 -17.58 -38.21
C TRP A 45 -9.65 -18.78 -38.82
N ASN A 46 -9.03 -19.97 -38.75
CA ASN A 46 -9.56 -21.20 -39.36
C ASN A 46 -10.32 -22.11 -38.37
N GLY A 47 -10.59 -21.62 -37.16
CA GLY A 47 -11.33 -22.39 -36.15
C GLY A 47 -10.55 -23.57 -35.59
N PHE A 48 -9.24 -23.41 -35.37
CA PHE A 48 -8.40 -24.38 -34.66
C PHE A 48 -7.98 -23.80 -33.32
N ARG A 49 -8.14 -24.59 -32.25
CA ARG A 49 -7.62 -24.25 -30.93
C ARG A 49 -6.09 -24.21 -30.98
N ASP A 50 -5.52 -23.17 -30.40
CA ASP A 50 -4.08 -22.97 -30.34
C ASP A 50 -3.64 -22.94 -28.89
N GLU A 51 -2.61 -23.70 -28.57
CA GLU A 51 -2.06 -23.80 -27.20
C GLU A 51 -1.04 -22.69 -26.94
N CYS A 52 -1.07 -21.56 -27.64
CA CYS A 52 -0.07 -20.51 -27.48
C CYS A 52 -0.09 -19.87 -26.06
N CYS A 53 -1.28 -19.71 -25.47
CA CYS A 53 -1.50 -19.08 -24.17
C CYS A 53 -2.46 -19.93 -23.33
N ARG A 54 -2.37 -19.86 -22.01
CA ARG A 54 -3.28 -20.53 -21.08
C ARG A 54 -4.49 -19.65 -20.82
N SER A 55 -5.68 -20.20 -21.00
CA SER A 55 -6.88 -19.55 -20.50
C SER A 55 -6.98 -19.75 -18.97
N PRO A 56 -7.29 -18.70 -18.19
CA PRO A 56 -7.58 -18.83 -16.77
C PRO A 56 -8.98 -19.42 -16.50
N TYR A 57 -9.85 -19.43 -17.51
CA TYR A 57 -11.23 -19.89 -17.39
C TYR A 57 -11.40 -21.38 -17.68
N GLN A 58 -12.35 -22.00 -16.99
CA GLN A 58 -12.90 -23.30 -17.37
C GLN A 58 -13.94 -23.11 -18.46
N TRP A 59 -13.65 -23.61 -19.66
CA TRP A 59 -14.55 -23.45 -20.81
C TRP A 59 -15.59 -24.57 -20.90
N PRO A 60 -16.82 -24.24 -21.31
CA PRO A 60 -17.84 -25.25 -21.57
C PRO A 60 -17.41 -26.18 -22.71
N ARG A 61 -17.88 -27.42 -22.67
CA ARG A 61 -17.68 -28.37 -23.78
C ARG A 61 -18.50 -27.91 -24.97
N THR A 62 -17.82 -27.56 -26.05
CA THR A 62 -18.43 -27.04 -27.29
C THR A 62 -18.08 -27.93 -28.48
N VAL A 63 -19.04 -28.09 -29.39
CA VAL A 63 -18.83 -28.71 -30.71
C VAL A 63 -18.30 -27.65 -31.67
N ARG A 64 -17.46 -28.07 -32.63
CA ARG A 64 -16.95 -27.18 -33.68
C ARG A 64 -18.11 -26.60 -34.50
N PRO A 65 -18.22 -25.27 -34.63
CA PRO A 65 -19.21 -24.64 -35.49
C PRO A 65 -19.07 -25.07 -36.96
N THR A 66 -20.17 -25.02 -37.69
CA THR A 66 -20.22 -25.34 -39.13
C THR A 66 -19.42 -24.33 -39.96
N ARG A 67 -19.19 -24.66 -41.23
CA ARG A 67 -18.48 -23.76 -42.16
C ARG A 67 -19.16 -22.40 -42.29
N GLN A 68 -20.49 -22.37 -42.38
CA GLN A 68 -21.27 -21.14 -42.45
C GLN A 68 -20.99 -20.20 -41.27
N HIS A 69 -20.93 -20.71 -40.04
CA HIS A 69 -20.64 -19.88 -38.86
C HIS A 69 -19.18 -19.44 -38.79
N TRP A 70 -18.25 -20.24 -39.34
CA TRP A 70 -16.86 -19.80 -39.51
C TRP A 70 -16.71 -18.72 -40.58
N ASP A 71 -17.48 -18.78 -41.66
CA ASP A 71 -17.51 -17.73 -42.68
C ASP A 71 -18.04 -16.41 -42.08
N LEU A 72 -19.05 -16.48 -41.21
CA LEU A 72 -19.55 -15.34 -40.41
C LEU A 72 -18.46 -14.78 -39.47
N TRP A 73 -17.74 -15.65 -38.76
CA TRP A 73 -16.62 -15.26 -37.89
C TRP A 73 -15.53 -14.51 -38.66
N GLN A 74 -15.10 -15.05 -39.81
CA GLN A 74 -14.08 -14.45 -40.66
C GLN A 74 -14.53 -13.11 -41.22
N THR A 75 -15.75 -13.05 -41.77
CA THR A 75 -16.31 -11.81 -42.35
C THR A 75 -16.44 -10.72 -41.30
N THR A 76 -16.93 -11.07 -40.10
CA THR A 76 -17.09 -10.11 -39.00
C THR A 76 -15.74 -9.62 -38.49
N LEU A 77 -14.75 -10.51 -38.29
CA LEU A 77 -13.39 -10.09 -37.90
C LEU A 77 -12.70 -9.24 -38.96
N SER A 78 -12.88 -9.58 -40.24
CA SER A 78 -12.39 -8.78 -41.37
C SER A 78 -12.89 -7.35 -41.29
N ARG A 79 -14.19 -7.17 -41.06
CA ARG A 79 -14.83 -5.85 -40.91
C ARG A 79 -14.38 -5.13 -39.64
N ALA A 80 -14.17 -5.87 -38.55
CA ALA A 80 -13.88 -5.33 -37.23
C ALA A 80 -12.43 -4.87 -37.05
N LEU A 81 -11.47 -5.65 -37.55
CA LEU A 81 -10.09 -5.60 -37.08
C LEU A 81 -9.06 -5.45 -38.18
N LEU A 82 -9.36 -5.79 -39.45
CA LEU A 82 -8.33 -5.92 -40.47
C LEU A 82 -8.10 -4.63 -41.27
N ALA A 83 -6.82 -4.30 -41.50
CA ALA A 83 -6.41 -3.23 -42.41
C ALA A 83 -6.66 -3.61 -43.88
N SER A 84 -6.55 -4.90 -44.19
CA SER A 84 -6.75 -5.47 -45.53
C SER A 84 -7.07 -6.95 -45.45
N ASN A 85 -7.83 -7.48 -46.42
CA ASN A 85 -8.20 -8.90 -46.51
C ASN A 85 -7.07 -9.78 -47.11
N GLY A 86 -5.81 -9.43 -46.83
CA GLY A 86 -4.65 -10.19 -47.31
C GLY A 86 -4.40 -11.49 -46.55
N PRO A 87 -3.51 -12.38 -47.06
CA PRO A 87 -3.29 -13.72 -46.52
C PRO A 87 -2.71 -13.78 -45.10
N HIS A 88 -2.28 -12.64 -44.56
CA HIS A 88 -1.68 -12.50 -43.25
C HIS A 88 -2.61 -11.88 -42.20
N HIS A 89 -3.82 -11.43 -42.59
CA HIS A 89 -4.81 -10.81 -41.70
C HIS A 89 -4.21 -9.72 -40.78
N PRO A 90 -3.62 -8.65 -41.36
CA PRO A 90 -3.02 -7.55 -40.59
C PRO A 90 -4.09 -6.73 -39.87
N LEU A 91 -3.85 -6.43 -38.59
CA LEU A 91 -4.74 -5.55 -37.83
C LEU A 91 -4.65 -4.11 -38.36
N GLN A 92 -5.78 -3.40 -38.37
CA GLN A 92 -5.86 -1.96 -38.66
C GLN A 92 -5.04 -1.15 -37.67
N GLN A 93 -5.14 -1.52 -36.39
CA GLN A 93 -4.33 -0.98 -35.31
C GLN A 93 -3.63 -2.15 -34.61
N PRO A 94 -2.28 -2.23 -34.66
CA PRO A 94 -1.54 -3.20 -33.89
C PRO A 94 -1.84 -3.04 -32.40
N LEU A 95 -1.88 -4.17 -31.67
CA LEU A 95 -1.96 -4.13 -30.22
C LEU A 95 -0.67 -3.52 -29.63
N GLY A 96 -0.81 -2.93 -28.44
CA GLY A 96 0.32 -2.43 -27.66
C GLY A 96 1.16 -3.54 -27.01
N PRO A 97 2.14 -3.15 -26.18
CA PRO A 97 2.94 -4.09 -25.40
C PRO A 97 2.09 -5.00 -24.50
N TRP A 98 2.57 -6.22 -24.23
CA TRP A 98 1.84 -7.17 -23.39
C TRP A 98 1.88 -6.78 -21.91
N THR A 99 0.75 -6.91 -21.22
CA THR A 99 0.59 -6.62 -19.78
C THR A 99 0.37 -7.87 -18.93
N ASP A 100 0.23 -9.04 -19.56
CA ASP A 100 0.04 -10.33 -18.88
C ASP A 100 1.36 -10.90 -18.31
N ARG A 101 1.29 -12.01 -17.56
CA ARG A 101 2.50 -12.67 -17.04
C ARG A 101 3.13 -13.54 -18.13
N LEU A 102 4.47 -13.56 -18.20
CA LEU A 102 5.20 -14.47 -19.10
C LEU A 102 4.86 -15.95 -18.83
N GLU A 103 4.45 -16.30 -17.61
CA GLU A 103 4.07 -17.65 -17.20
C GLU A 103 2.76 -18.16 -17.85
N ASP A 104 1.94 -17.26 -18.37
CA ASP A 104 0.67 -17.61 -19.04
C ASP A 104 0.90 -18.09 -20.49
N TRP A 105 2.13 -17.93 -20.99
CA TRP A 105 2.52 -18.33 -22.34
C TRP A 105 3.13 -19.72 -22.36
N ASN A 106 2.69 -20.54 -23.31
CA ASN A 106 3.27 -21.87 -23.53
C ASN A 106 4.44 -21.83 -24.53
N ARG A 107 4.66 -20.70 -25.21
CA ARG A 107 5.71 -20.55 -26.22
C ARG A 107 6.52 -19.28 -25.97
N LEU A 108 7.81 -19.45 -25.73
CA LEU A 108 8.75 -18.37 -25.44
C LEU A 108 9.95 -18.46 -26.38
N LEU A 109 10.58 -17.33 -26.68
CA LEU A 109 11.79 -17.24 -27.48
C LEU A 109 12.86 -16.46 -26.72
N SER A 110 14.01 -17.08 -26.47
CA SER A 110 15.24 -16.36 -26.14
C SER A 110 16.00 -16.08 -27.43
N PRO A 111 16.29 -14.81 -27.78
CA PRO A 111 17.13 -14.48 -28.93
C PRO A 111 18.51 -15.13 -28.88
N THR A 112 19.04 -15.37 -27.67
CA THR A 112 20.36 -15.98 -27.46
C THR A 112 20.32 -17.51 -27.50
N THR A 113 19.28 -18.11 -26.92
CA THR A 113 19.27 -19.55 -26.61
C THR A 113 18.35 -20.35 -27.54
N GLY A 114 17.30 -19.75 -28.10
CA GLY A 114 16.33 -20.42 -28.98
C GLY A 114 14.91 -20.44 -28.43
N LEU A 115 14.06 -21.29 -29.00
CA LEU A 115 12.63 -21.34 -28.71
C LEU A 115 12.31 -22.40 -27.67
N PHE A 116 11.40 -22.10 -26.76
CA PHE A 116 10.90 -22.97 -25.70
C PHE A 116 9.40 -23.23 -25.88
N HIS A 117 8.99 -24.49 -25.74
CA HIS A 117 7.60 -24.92 -25.74
C HIS A 117 7.27 -25.65 -24.44
N ARG A 118 6.30 -25.15 -23.67
CA ARG A 118 5.93 -25.71 -22.37
C ARG A 118 5.17 -27.03 -22.54
N HIS A 119 5.56 -28.04 -21.77
CA HIS A 119 4.78 -29.27 -21.58
C HIS A 119 4.67 -29.57 -20.07
N GLY A 120 3.51 -29.28 -19.48
CA GLY A 120 3.35 -29.37 -18.03
C GLY A 120 4.25 -28.36 -17.32
N THR A 121 5.14 -28.85 -16.45
CA THR A 121 6.10 -28.02 -15.69
C THR A 121 7.47 -27.90 -16.38
N THR A 122 7.70 -28.59 -17.50
CA THR A 122 8.98 -28.59 -18.21
C THR A 122 8.88 -27.86 -19.55
N TRP A 123 10.04 -27.55 -20.13
CA TRP A 123 10.15 -26.88 -21.41
C TRP A 123 10.86 -27.78 -22.43
N LYS A 124 10.33 -27.88 -23.64
CA LYS A 124 11.00 -28.49 -24.79
C LYS A 124 11.75 -27.39 -25.53
N HIS A 125 13.03 -27.62 -25.84
CA HIS A 125 13.90 -26.63 -26.47
C HIS A 125 14.10 -26.87 -27.98
N PHE A 126 14.07 -25.79 -28.75
CA PHE A 126 14.24 -25.80 -30.20
C PHE A 126 15.34 -24.81 -30.61
N CYS A 127 16.31 -25.30 -31.37
CA CYS A 127 17.44 -24.54 -31.88
C CYS A 127 17.12 -23.94 -33.25
N SER A 128 17.69 -22.76 -33.53
CA SER A 128 17.59 -22.13 -34.85
C SER A 128 18.36 -22.96 -35.90
N GLU A 129 17.74 -23.22 -37.05
CA GLU A 129 18.35 -24.02 -38.14
C GLU A 129 19.36 -23.23 -39.01
N GLY A 130 19.74 -22.01 -38.64
CA GLY A 130 20.60 -21.14 -39.46
C GLY A 130 21.78 -20.53 -38.71
N SER A 131 22.92 -20.44 -39.39
CA SER A 131 24.14 -19.71 -38.94
C SER A 131 24.01 -18.18 -39.02
N HIS A 132 22.85 -17.66 -39.43
CA HIS A 132 22.56 -16.24 -39.58
C HIS A 132 21.34 -15.82 -38.76
N THR A 133 21.41 -14.61 -38.20
CA THR A 133 20.47 -13.96 -37.26
C THR A 133 19.04 -13.74 -37.79
N THR A 134 18.69 -14.25 -38.97
CA THR A 134 17.40 -14.04 -39.64
C THR A 134 16.59 -15.32 -39.86
N SER A 135 17.13 -16.50 -39.50
CA SER A 135 16.36 -17.75 -39.61
C SER A 135 15.15 -17.74 -38.66
N ARG A 136 13.95 -17.90 -39.22
CA ARG A 136 12.70 -18.05 -38.47
C ARG A 136 12.33 -19.51 -38.23
N ARG A 137 13.16 -20.47 -38.66
CA ARG A 137 12.90 -21.91 -38.54
C ARG A 137 13.68 -22.50 -37.39
N TYR A 138 12.96 -23.22 -36.54
CA TYR A 138 13.51 -23.88 -35.37
C TYR A 138 13.19 -25.37 -35.45
N ALA A 139 14.21 -26.19 -35.21
CA ALA A 139 14.09 -27.63 -35.07
C ALA A 139 14.35 -28.01 -33.61
N PRO A 140 13.84 -29.15 -33.13
CA PRO A 140 14.25 -29.68 -31.83
C PRO A 140 15.79 -29.69 -31.74
N GLY A 141 16.35 -29.13 -30.67
CA GLY A 141 17.78 -28.95 -30.56
C GLY A 141 18.55 -30.27 -30.63
N PRO A 142 19.80 -30.30 -31.14
CA PRO A 142 20.63 -31.49 -31.09
C PRO A 142 21.30 -31.58 -29.71
N SER A 143 20.77 -32.37 -28.80
CA SER A 143 21.55 -32.80 -27.64
C SER A 143 21.02 -34.12 -27.07
N HIS A 144 21.79 -35.18 -27.31
CA HIS A 144 21.64 -36.54 -26.80
C HIS A 144 20.35 -37.31 -27.18
N PRO A 145 20.45 -38.61 -27.56
CA PRO A 145 19.30 -39.44 -27.94
C PRO A 145 18.24 -39.69 -26.84
N SER A 146 18.25 -38.97 -25.72
CA SER A 146 17.44 -39.30 -24.54
C SER A 146 16.75 -38.13 -23.82
N CYS A 147 16.95 -36.84 -24.17
CA CYS A 147 16.26 -35.78 -23.44
C CYS A 147 16.03 -34.48 -24.24
N PRO A 148 14.84 -34.27 -24.84
CA PRO A 148 14.47 -33.01 -25.51
C PRO A 148 14.04 -31.90 -24.52
N TRP A 149 14.29 -32.09 -23.22
CA TRP A 149 13.76 -31.28 -22.13
C TRP A 149 14.81 -30.33 -21.58
N TRP A 150 14.46 -29.06 -21.45
CA TRP A 150 15.25 -28.02 -20.79
C TRP A 150 15.10 -28.14 -19.28
N THR A 151 16.24 -28.28 -18.59
CA THR A 151 16.32 -28.50 -17.14
C THR A 151 16.89 -27.30 -16.38
N ALA A 152 17.44 -26.31 -17.09
CA ALA A 152 17.95 -25.08 -16.48
C ALA A 152 16.83 -24.04 -16.29
N PRO A 153 17.05 -22.98 -15.48
CA PRO A 153 16.18 -21.81 -15.50
C PRO A 153 16.05 -21.22 -16.91
N LEU A 154 14.89 -20.62 -17.21
CA LEU A 154 14.72 -19.90 -18.47
C LEU A 154 15.67 -18.69 -18.51
N PRO A 155 16.25 -18.34 -19.68
CA PRO A 155 17.02 -17.12 -19.85
C PRO A 155 16.22 -15.86 -19.46
N SER A 156 16.91 -14.82 -19.00
CA SER A 156 16.27 -13.54 -18.65
C SER A 156 15.80 -12.73 -19.87
N ASP A 157 16.28 -13.07 -21.08
CA ASP A 157 15.96 -12.40 -22.34
C ASP A 157 14.75 -13.00 -23.07
N VAL A 158 13.95 -13.83 -22.41
CA VAL A 158 12.80 -14.50 -23.03
C VAL A 158 11.70 -13.53 -23.44
N LEU A 159 11.20 -13.73 -24.65
CA LEU A 159 10.10 -13.00 -25.26
C LEU A 159 8.92 -13.95 -25.50
N ARG A 160 7.71 -13.40 -25.58
CA ARG A 160 6.52 -14.14 -26.02
C ARG A 160 6.70 -14.52 -27.48
N ALA A 161 6.32 -15.73 -27.86
CA ALA A 161 6.50 -16.20 -29.22
C ALA A 161 5.21 -16.80 -29.78
N THR A 162 4.86 -16.44 -31.01
CA THR A 162 3.88 -17.19 -31.80
C THR A 162 4.63 -17.99 -32.86
N VAL A 163 4.32 -19.28 -32.94
CA VAL A 163 4.93 -20.17 -33.91
C VAL A 163 3.88 -20.94 -34.68
N ARG A 164 4.25 -21.36 -35.88
CA ARG A 164 3.45 -22.22 -36.75
C ARG A 164 4.17 -23.54 -36.95
N SER A 165 3.52 -24.64 -36.61
CA SER A 165 4.04 -25.98 -36.94
C SER A 165 4.10 -26.16 -38.45
N ILE A 166 5.16 -26.81 -38.94
CA ILE A 166 5.29 -27.17 -40.35
C ILE A 166 4.68 -28.56 -40.53
N THR A 167 3.65 -28.67 -41.37
CA THR A 167 2.94 -29.94 -41.61
C THR A 167 3.92 -31.03 -42.07
N GLY A 168 3.87 -32.19 -41.40
CA GLY A 168 4.75 -33.33 -41.70
C GLY A 168 6.17 -33.21 -41.12
N SER A 169 6.41 -32.28 -40.18
CA SER A 169 7.72 -32.07 -39.55
C SER A 169 7.59 -31.63 -38.08
N ASP A 170 8.57 -31.98 -37.26
CA ASP A 170 8.73 -31.47 -35.88
C ASP A 170 9.26 -30.03 -35.83
N ARG A 171 9.41 -29.39 -36.99
CA ARG A 171 9.90 -28.02 -37.13
C ARG A 171 8.80 -27.00 -36.91
N VAL A 172 9.19 -25.87 -36.37
CA VAL A 172 8.30 -24.72 -36.11
C VAL A 172 8.86 -23.46 -36.76
N LEU A 173 7.95 -22.65 -37.30
CA LEU A 173 8.23 -21.36 -37.90
C LEU A 173 7.82 -20.25 -36.94
N LEU A 174 8.75 -19.40 -36.51
CA LEU A 174 8.46 -18.21 -35.73
C LEU A 174 7.72 -17.18 -36.59
N THR A 175 6.51 -16.79 -36.17
CA THR A 175 5.66 -15.85 -36.90
C THR A 175 5.51 -14.50 -36.22
N GLY A 176 5.81 -14.39 -34.92
CA GLY A 176 5.80 -13.11 -34.20
C GLY A 176 6.48 -13.22 -32.83
N THR A 177 7.01 -12.09 -32.36
CA THR A 177 7.63 -11.96 -31.03
C THR A 177 7.04 -10.77 -30.28
N GLY A 178 6.76 -10.96 -29.00
CA GLY A 178 6.13 -9.98 -28.13
C GLY A 178 6.98 -9.62 -26.95
N ARG A 179 7.18 -8.32 -26.74
CA ARG A 179 7.76 -7.78 -25.51
C ARG A 179 6.64 -7.46 -24.53
N ALA A 180 6.88 -7.71 -23.24
CA ALA A 180 6.06 -7.05 -22.23
C ALA A 180 6.21 -5.54 -22.39
N SER A 181 5.23 -4.77 -21.91
CA SER A 181 5.55 -3.39 -21.55
C SER A 181 6.76 -3.46 -20.62
N GLU A 182 7.81 -2.67 -20.88
CA GLU A 182 8.71 -2.33 -19.78
C GLU A 182 7.80 -1.81 -18.66
N PRO A 183 8.03 -2.21 -17.39
CA PRO A 183 7.24 -1.68 -16.29
C PRO A 183 7.35 -0.17 -16.38
N SER A 184 6.31 0.48 -16.90
CA SER A 184 6.26 1.93 -17.00
C SER A 184 6.26 2.39 -15.56
N SER A 185 7.35 3.03 -15.15
CA SER A 185 7.50 3.68 -13.85
C SER A 185 6.52 4.84 -13.64
N SER A 186 5.56 5.05 -14.53
CA SER A 186 4.35 5.81 -14.23
C SER A 186 3.28 4.85 -13.69
N SER A 187 3.43 4.44 -12.42
CA SER A 187 2.24 4.11 -11.64
C SER A 187 1.31 5.32 -11.70
N SER A 188 0.01 5.11 -11.87
CA SER A 188 -0.94 6.18 -11.60
C SER A 188 -0.62 6.76 -10.22
N PRO A 189 -0.62 8.09 -10.05
CA PRO A 189 -0.38 8.69 -8.74
C PRO A 189 -1.36 8.08 -7.74
N SER A 190 -0.84 7.61 -6.62
CA SER A 190 -1.67 7.07 -5.55
C SER A 190 -1.01 7.27 -4.20
N ILE A 191 -1.80 7.72 -3.24
CA ILE A 191 -1.43 7.82 -1.83
C ILE A 191 -0.94 6.49 -1.28
N LEU A 192 -1.44 5.35 -1.78
CA LEU A 192 -0.98 4.03 -1.36
C LEU A 192 0.48 3.80 -1.74
N HIS A 193 0.95 4.36 -2.86
CA HIS A 193 2.35 4.30 -3.24
C HIS A 193 3.22 5.10 -2.26
N ALA A 194 2.82 6.33 -1.93
CA ALA A 194 3.54 7.15 -0.95
C ALA A 194 3.56 6.51 0.44
N TRP A 195 2.43 5.96 0.90
CA TRP A 195 2.35 5.22 2.18
C TRP A 195 3.27 4.00 2.18
N GLN A 196 3.28 3.21 1.10
CA GLN A 196 4.20 2.05 0.96
C GLN A 196 5.65 2.48 0.97
N THR A 197 6.03 3.51 0.21
CA THR A 197 7.39 4.04 0.21
C THR A 197 7.80 4.55 1.59
N ALA A 198 6.91 5.24 2.32
CA ALA A 198 7.18 5.65 3.68
C ALA A 198 7.32 4.44 4.64
N ALA A 199 6.49 3.41 4.48
CA ALA A 199 6.57 2.18 5.26
C ALA A 199 7.89 1.42 5.03
N GLU A 200 8.41 1.41 3.80
CA GLU A 200 9.71 0.81 3.45
C GLU A 200 10.90 1.56 4.07
N LEU A 201 10.72 2.85 4.42
CA LEU A 201 11.73 3.64 5.14
C LEU A 201 11.68 3.45 6.67
N CYS A 202 10.60 2.86 7.18
CA CYS A 202 10.47 2.58 8.61
C CYS A 202 11.46 1.49 9.06
N THR A 203 11.98 1.68 10.26
CA THR A 203 12.79 0.72 11.02
C THR A 203 12.23 0.64 12.44
N ASP A 204 12.75 -0.27 13.26
CA ASP A 204 12.33 -0.40 14.66
C ASP A 204 12.49 0.90 15.49
N TYR A 205 13.40 1.80 15.09
CA TYR A 205 13.75 3.00 15.84
C TYR A 205 13.40 4.32 15.14
N TYR A 206 13.04 4.28 13.86
CA TYR A 206 12.87 5.47 13.02
C TYR A 206 11.78 5.27 11.98
N GLY A 207 10.98 6.32 11.79
CA GLY A 207 9.86 6.33 10.88
C GLY A 207 8.63 5.73 11.53
N TRP A 208 7.49 6.37 11.32
CA TRP A 208 6.18 5.85 11.70
C TRP A 208 5.20 6.14 10.59
N VAL A 209 4.37 5.16 10.26
CA VAL A 209 3.24 5.29 9.35
C VAL A 209 1.99 4.68 10.00
N PRO A 210 0.78 5.12 9.61
CA PRO A 210 -0.44 4.46 10.03
C PRO A 210 -0.45 2.97 9.63
N ASN A 211 -1.09 2.13 10.44
CA ASN A 211 -1.16 0.69 10.23
C ASN A 211 -1.95 0.32 8.96
N GLU A 212 -3.06 1.02 8.74
CA GLU A 212 -3.97 0.77 7.63
C GLU A 212 -4.35 2.07 6.94
N ILE A 213 -4.37 2.03 5.61
CA ILE A 213 -4.91 3.07 4.77
C ILE A 213 -5.74 2.42 3.66
N GLU A 214 -6.99 2.85 3.53
CA GLU A 214 -7.94 2.34 2.56
C GLU A 214 -8.47 3.48 1.71
N VAL A 215 -8.38 3.33 0.39
CA VAL A 215 -8.97 4.27 -0.56
C VAL A 215 -10.28 3.68 -1.08
N HIS A 216 -11.38 4.38 -0.83
CA HIS A 216 -12.71 4.01 -1.29
C HIS A 216 -13.14 4.96 -2.41
N GLY A 217 -13.52 4.40 -3.56
CA GLY A 217 -13.91 5.17 -4.74
C GLY A 217 -12.70 5.65 -5.57
N ASP A 218 -12.85 6.80 -6.24
CA ASP A 218 -11.83 7.39 -7.10
C ASP A 218 -10.95 8.41 -6.34
N GLU A 219 -9.66 8.12 -6.29
CA GLU A 219 -8.66 8.97 -5.63
C GLU A 219 -8.44 10.30 -6.39
N ALA A 220 -8.60 10.31 -7.71
CA ALA A 220 -8.45 11.53 -8.52
C ALA A 220 -9.45 12.61 -8.08
N THR A 221 -10.69 12.19 -7.80
CA THR A 221 -11.74 13.07 -7.29
C THR A 221 -11.37 13.69 -5.92
N LEU A 222 -10.64 12.96 -5.07
CA LEU A 222 -10.14 13.48 -3.79
C LEU A 222 -8.96 14.45 -4.01
N ALA A 223 -8.07 14.15 -4.94
CA ALA A 223 -6.97 15.02 -5.34
C ALA A 223 -7.47 16.35 -5.94
N ASP A 224 -8.48 16.32 -6.81
CA ASP A 224 -9.12 17.53 -7.33
C ASP A 224 -9.80 18.34 -6.19
N ALA A 225 -10.46 17.64 -5.26
CA ALA A 225 -11.06 18.28 -4.10
C ALA A 225 -10.03 18.87 -3.13
N LEU A 226 -8.82 18.30 -3.07
CA LEU A 226 -7.69 18.88 -2.36
C LEU A 226 -7.35 20.23 -2.97
N LEU A 227 -7.06 20.30 -4.27
CA LEU A 227 -6.72 21.56 -4.96
C LEU A 227 -7.79 22.64 -4.80
N ASP A 228 -9.07 22.27 -4.85
CA ASP A 228 -10.18 23.22 -4.72
C ASP A 228 -10.44 23.67 -3.27
N GLY A 229 -9.69 23.16 -2.28
CA GLY A 229 -9.92 23.43 -0.86
C GLY A 229 -11.25 22.87 -0.33
N ARG A 230 -11.79 21.84 -1.00
CA ARG A 230 -13.05 21.15 -0.66
C ARG A 230 -12.82 19.92 0.21
N LEU A 231 -11.60 19.39 0.25
CA LEU A 231 -11.20 18.25 1.09
C LEU A 231 -11.36 18.57 2.58
N ARG A 232 -11.86 17.59 3.35
CA ARG A 232 -12.07 17.67 4.79
C ARG A 232 -11.41 16.47 5.44
N VAL A 233 -10.71 16.71 6.54
CA VAL A 233 -10.08 15.69 7.37
C VAL A 233 -10.79 15.66 8.72
N ILE A 234 -11.17 14.49 9.20
CA ILE A 234 -11.73 14.28 10.53
C ILE A 234 -10.93 13.15 11.18
N SER A 235 -10.44 13.34 12.39
CA SER A 235 -9.77 12.31 13.19
C SER A 235 -10.34 12.23 14.60
N ASP A 236 -10.24 11.05 15.20
CA ASP A 236 -10.65 10.80 16.60
C ASP A 236 -9.80 9.65 17.18
N GLY A 237 -9.57 9.68 18.50
CA GLY A 237 -8.75 8.76 19.26
C GLY A 237 -9.55 7.93 20.27
N SER A 238 -9.33 6.61 20.28
CA SER A 238 -9.84 5.71 21.32
C SER A 238 -8.73 5.21 22.23
N PHE A 239 -8.96 5.19 23.54
CA PHE A 239 -8.02 4.66 24.52
C PHE A 239 -8.71 3.81 25.59
N LYS A 240 -8.17 2.62 25.86
CA LYS A 240 -8.55 1.77 27.00
C LYS A 240 -7.45 0.75 27.27
N ASN A 241 -7.27 0.34 28.53
CA ASN A 241 -6.38 -0.77 28.91
C ASN A 241 -4.93 -0.61 28.38
N GLU A 242 -4.41 0.62 28.43
CA GLU A 242 -3.06 0.98 27.92
C GLU A 242 -2.89 0.76 26.41
N LEU A 243 -4.00 0.71 25.66
CA LEU A 243 -4.02 0.62 24.21
C LEU A 243 -4.73 1.86 23.65
N GLY A 244 -3.96 2.69 22.97
CA GLY A 244 -4.45 3.81 22.17
C GLY A 244 -4.56 3.43 20.69
N THR A 245 -5.59 3.96 20.03
CA THR A 245 -5.82 3.85 18.59
C THR A 245 -6.43 5.14 18.07
N ALA A 246 -6.25 5.44 16.79
CA ALA A 246 -6.97 6.53 16.14
C ALA A 246 -7.52 6.08 14.79
N ALA A 247 -8.54 6.79 14.34
CA ALA A 247 -9.05 6.69 12.99
C ALA A 247 -9.08 8.08 12.34
N VAL A 248 -8.90 8.11 11.03
CA VAL A 248 -9.00 9.32 10.23
C VAL A 248 -9.87 9.05 9.00
N GLN A 249 -10.71 10.01 8.67
CA GLN A 249 -11.41 10.06 7.40
C GLN A 249 -11.04 11.34 6.64
N ILE A 250 -10.68 11.16 5.36
CA ILE A 250 -10.42 12.25 4.42
C ILE A 250 -11.45 12.15 3.29
N LEU A 251 -12.29 13.17 3.13
CA LEU A 251 -13.43 13.12 2.20
C LEU A 251 -13.95 14.51 1.81
N VAL A 252 -15.02 14.52 1.02
CA VAL A 252 -15.73 15.74 0.59
C VAL A 252 -17.18 15.73 1.09
N LYS A 253 -17.72 16.88 1.51
CA LYS A 253 -19.09 16.99 2.08
C LYS A 253 -20.21 16.40 1.20
N HIS A 254 -20.02 16.41 -0.12
CA HIS A 254 -20.96 15.89 -1.12
C HIS A 254 -20.25 15.01 -2.17
N GLY A 255 -19.20 14.27 -1.76
CA GLY A 255 -18.36 13.48 -2.66
C GLY A 255 -18.81 12.04 -2.91
N GLY A 256 -20.08 11.68 -2.64
CA GLY A 256 -20.54 10.31 -2.80
C GLY A 256 -19.82 9.31 -1.88
N CYS A 257 -19.24 8.25 -2.46
CA CYS A 257 -18.50 7.22 -1.72
C CYS A 257 -17.00 7.53 -1.55
N HIS A 258 -16.46 8.56 -2.22
CA HIS A 258 -15.03 8.85 -2.26
C HIS A 258 -14.49 9.26 -0.89
N ARG A 259 -13.58 8.45 -0.33
CA ARG A 259 -12.93 8.73 0.95
C ARG A 259 -11.63 7.94 1.10
N ILE A 260 -10.72 8.46 1.90
CA ILE A 260 -9.60 7.70 2.46
C ILE A 260 -9.92 7.45 3.93
N ILE A 261 -9.80 6.21 4.36
CA ILE A 261 -9.92 5.78 5.76
C ILE A 261 -8.54 5.35 6.24
N ILE A 262 -8.17 5.81 7.42
CA ILE A 262 -6.90 5.45 8.06
C ILE A 262 -7.22 4.91 9.44
N ARG A 263 -6.55 3.82 9.82
CA ARG A 263 -6.57 3.31 11.20
C ARG A 263 -5.15 3.12 11.67
N CYS A 264 -4.89 3.51 12.91
CA CYS A 264 -3.57 3.33 13.50
C CYS A 264 -3.64 3.00 14.98
N GLN A 265 -2.69 2.18 15.41
CA GLN A 265 -2.37 1.99 16.81
C GLN A 265 -1.46 3.15 17.24
N THR A 266 -1.79 3.79 18.36
CA THR A 266 -0.97 4.86 18.91
C THR A 266 0.38 4.29 19.38
N PRO A 267 1.53 4.67 18.79
CA PRO A 267 2.84 4.18 19.22
C PRO A 267 3.21 4.78 20.58
N GLY A 268 3.90 4.04 21.44
CA GLY A 268 4.21 4.51 22.80
C GLY A 268 4.23 3.37 23.81
N LEU A 269 4.94 3.56 24.92
CA LEU A 269 4.91 2.60 26.02
C LEU A 269 3.54 2.64 26.71
N PRO A 270 3.11 1.55 27.39
CA PRO A 270 1.81 1.49 28.07
C PRO A 270 1.52 2.71 28.98
N GLN A 271 2.51 3.19 29.71
CA GLN A 271 2.39 4.35 30.59
C GLN A 271 2.28 5.71 29.87
N ASP A 272 2.70 5.79 28.61
CA ASP A 272 2.58 6.99 27.78
C ASP A 272 1.21 7.10 27.13
N GLN A 273 0.49 5.98 27.00
CA GLN A 273 -0.79 5.92 26.32
C GLN A 273 -1.85 6.71 27.09
N SER A 274 -2.63 7.50 26.36
CA SER A 274 -3.71 8.33 26.91
C SER A 274 -4.69 8.70 25.80
N PRO A 275 -5.93 9.08 26.12
CA PRO A 275 -6.86 9.60 25.11
C PRO A 275 -6.24 10.75 24.31
N TYR A 276 -5.57 11.67 25.02
CA TYR A 276 -4.85 12.79 24.42
C TYR A 276 -3.76 12.35 23.41
N ARG A 277 -3.00 11.30 23.71
CA ARG A 277 -1.99 10.75 22.78
C ARG A 277 -2.65 10.17 21.53
N SER A 278 -3.81 9.52 21.69
CA SER A 278 -4.60 8.97 20.60
C SER A 278 -5.21 10.06 19.69
N GLU A 279 -5.64 11.19 20.24
CA GLU A 279 -6.06 12.34 19.43
C GLU A 279 -4.92 12.89 18.57
N ILE A 280 -3.74 13.10 19.18
CA ILE A 280 -2.60 13.70 18.47
C ILE A 280 -2.10 12.79 17.34
N ILE A 281 -2.08 11.46 17.53
CA ILE A 281 -1.65 10.56 16.45
C ILE A 281 -2.64 10.57 15.28
N GLY A 282 -3.93 10.75 15.55
CA GLY A 282 -4.95 10.94 14.51
C GLY A 282 -4.69 12.18 13.67
N LEU A 283 -4.36 13.30 14.32
CA LEU A 283 -3.95 14.53 13.61
C LEU A 283 -2.70 14.32 12.75
N LEU A 284 -1.66 13.68 13.30
CA LEU A 284 -0.43 13.38 12.56
C LEU A 284 -0.71 12.53 11.32
N ALA A 285 -1.50 11.46 11.48
CA ALA A 285 -1.88 10.57 10.39
C ALA A 285 -2.65 11.31 9.28
N GLY A 286 -3.59 12.17 9.66
CA GLY A 286 -4.36 12.98 8.70
C GLY A 286 -3.49 13.97 7.93
N ILE A 287 -2.56 14.64 8.61
CA ILE A 287 -1.63 15.59 7.97
C ILE A 287 -0.72 14.86 6.98
N MET A 288 -0.07 13.78 7.42
CA MET A 288 0.81 12.98 6.57
C MET A 288 0.10 12.45 5.33
N ALA A 289 -1.14 11.96 5.48
CA ALA A 289 -1.90 11.42 4.36
C ALA A 289 -2.32 12.49 3.34
N VAL A 290 -2.66 13.70 3.79
CA VAL A 290 -2.96 14.80 2.86
C VAL A 290 -1.69 15.26 2.15
N ASP A 291 -0.56 15.34 2.84
CA ASP A 291 0.73 15.68 2.21
C ASP A 291 1.13 14.62 1.18
N TRP A 292 0.99 13.33 1.48
CA TRP A 292 1.20 12.25 0.52
C TRP A 292 0.27 12.36 -0.70
N LEU A 293 -1.02 12.66 -0.48
CA LEU A 293 -1.95 12.87 -1.58
C LEU A 293 -1.51 14.05 -2.47
N LEU A 294 -1.07 15.16 -1.85
CA LEU A 294 -0.57 16.32 -2.56
C LEU A 294 0.69 16.01 -3.37
N GLU A 295 1.68 15.35 -2.76
CA GLU A 295 2.96 15.01 -3.38
C GLU A 295 2.79 14.06 -4.57
N GLN A 296 1.91 13.06 -4.46
CA GLN A 296 1.68 12.10 -5.53
C GLN A 296 0.98 12.72 -6.73
N TRP A 297 -0.05 13.53 -6.49
CA TRP A 297 -0.88 14.08 -7.56
C TRP A 297 -0.35 15.41 -8.11
N PHE A 298 0.34 16.20 -7.29
CA PHE A 298 0.78 17.56 -7.62
C PHE A 298 2.22 17.86 -7.11
N PRO A 299 3.25 17.07 -7.52
CA PRO A 299 4.61 17.16 -6.99
C PRO A 299 5.34 18.49 -7.26
N THR A 300 4.78 19.34 -8.14
CA THR A 300 5.37 20.63 -8.53
C THR A 300 4.66 21.84 -7.92
N LEU A 301 3.63 21.61 -7.08
CA LEU A 301 2.87 22.69 -6.47
C LEU A 301 3.66 23.35 -5.33
N LEU A 302 3.95 24.65 -5.47
CA LEU A 302 4.76 25.41 -4.49
C LEU A 302 3.93 25.97 -3.33
N THR A 303 2.62 26.16 -3.52
CA THR A 303 1.71 26.65 -2.48
C THR A 303 0.47 25.78 -2.52
N GLY A 304 0.27 25.02 -1.46
CA GLY A 304 -0.83 24.08 -1.34
C GLY A 304 -2.17 24.77 -1.05
N PRO A 305 -3.26 24.05 -1.27
CA PRO A 305 -4.61 24.52 -1.01
C PRO A 305 -4.88 24.64 0.50
N LYS A 306 -6.00 25.27 0.85
CA LYS A 306 -6.48 25.32 2.23
C LYS A 306 -7.28 24.06 2.59
N VAL A 307 -6.87 23.33 3.63
CA VAL A 307 -7.55 22.11 4.08
C VAL A 307 -8.07 22.29 5.50
N ARG A 308 -9.32 21.87 5.73
CA ARG A 308 -9.91 21.86 7.08
C ARG A 308 -9.72 20.51 7.73
N ILE A 309 -9.15 20.51 8.93
CA ILE A 309 -8.95 19.33 9.77
C ILE A 309 -9.75 19.50 11.06
N ALA A 310 -10.43 18.44 11.46
CA ALA A 310 -11.28 18.42 12.63
C ALA A 310 -10.99 17.23 13.55
N CYS A 311 -11.14 17.47 14.85
CA CYS A 311 -10.91 16.52 15.93
C CYS A 311 -11.72 17.02 17.15
N ASP A 312 -12.18 16.12 18.01
CA ASP A 312 -12.96 16.46 19.19
C ASP A 312 -12.09 16.72 20.44
N GLY A 313 -10.83 16.29 20.40
CA GLY A 313 -9.79 16.65 21.35
C GLY A 313 -9.39 18.13 21.24
N LEU A 314 -10.13 19.02 21.90
CA LEU A 314 -9.85 20.47 21.92
C LEU A 314 -8.39 20.75 22.29
N SER A 315 -7.89 20.13 23.37
CA SER A 315 -6.49 20.29 23.81
C SER A 315 -5.49 19.81 22.76
N ALA A 316 -5.83 18.79 21.97
CA ALA A 316 -4.95 18.26 20.91
C ALA A 316 -4.87 19.25 19.74
N ILE A 317 -6.01 19.82 19.34
CA ILE A 317 -6.05 20.90 18.33
C ILE A 317 -5.28 22.13 18.81
N GLU A 318 -5.55 22.62 20.02
CA GLU A 318 -4.85 23.78 20.58
C GLU A 318 -3.34 23.53 20.61
N MET A 319 -2.91 22.37 21.12
CA MET A 319 -1.49 22.05 21.19
C MET A 319 -0.84 21.85 19.83
N ALA A 320 -1.55 21.31 18.84
CA ALA A 320 -1.02 21.10 17.49
C ALA A 320 -0.89 22.40 16.68
N PHE A 321 -1.81 23.35 16.85
CA PHE A 321 -1.94 24.52 15.96
C PHE A 321 -1.62 25.88 16.61
N GLU A 322 -1.41 25.95 17.93
CA GLU A 322 -0.98 27.19 18.58
C GLU A 322 0.51 27.50 18.39
N ASP A 323 0.83 28.78 18.20
CA ASP A 323 2.21 29.29 18.09
C ASP A 323 2.98 29.33 19.43
N ARG A 324 2.38 28.89 20.54
CA ARG A 324 3.06 28.92 21.84
C ARG A 324 4.27 27.99 21.85
N PRO A 325 5.42 28.35 22.43
CA PRO A 325 6.55 27.44 22.54
C PRO A 325 6.19 26.15 23.30
N LEU A 326 6.67 25.00 22.83
CA LEU A 326 6.58 23.74 23.56
C LEU A 326 7.73 23.62 24.57
N SER A 327 7.42 23.15 25.78
CA SER A 327 8.43 22.69 26.73
C SER A 327 8.70 21.22 26.50
N PRO A 328 9.97 20.76 26.52
CA PRO A 328 10.30 19.33 26.47
C PRO A 328 9.59 18.49 27.55
N THR A 329 9.18 19.11 28.66
CA THR A 329 8.46 18.46 29.76
C THR A 329 6.96 18.31 29.54
N ASP A 330 6.41 18.92 28.49
CA ASP A 330 4.99 18.86 28.17
C ASP A 330 4.56 17.42 27.89
N ALA A 331 3.30 17.11 28.18
CA ALA A 331 2.76 15.79 27.90
C ALA A 331 2.78 15.49 26.40
N GLN A 332 3.23 14.29 26.02
CA GLN A 332 3.28 13.84 24.62
C GLN A 332 4.11 14.78 23.72
N PHE A 333 5.18 15.38 24.26
CA PHE A 333 6.04 16.31 23.54
C PHE A 333 6.56 15.74 22.22
N ASP A 334 6.93 14.45 22.19
CA ASP A 334 7.39 13.75 20.99
C ASP A 334 6.38 13.86 19.83
N LEU A 335 5.11 13.58 20.10
CA LEU A 335 4.04 13.63 19.11
C LEU A 335 3.58 15.04 18.78
N VAL A 336 3.41 15.91 19.77
CA VAL A 336 2.98 17.29 19.51
C VAL A 336 4.03 18.04 18.68
N SER A 337 5.32 17.89 19.02
CA SER A 337 6.40 18.49 18.22
C SER A 337 6.45 17.92 16.80
N SER A 338 6.20 16.62 16.63
CA SER A 338 6.13 15.97 15.31
C SER A 338 4.95 16.48 14.47
N VAL A 339 3.79 16.70 15.07
CA VAL A 339 2.62 17.29 14.39
C VAL A 339 2.91 18.72 13.97
N ARG A 340 3.48 19.54 14.86
CA ARG A 340 3.84 20.93 14.52
C ARG A 340 4.85 21.01 13.40
N GLU A 341 5.88 20.17 13.44
CA GLU A 341 6.88 20.12 12.37
C GLU A 341 6.26 19.61 11.06
N ALA A 342 5.30 18.66 11.11
CA ALA A 342 4.56 18.23 9.93
C ALA A 342 3.76 19.39 9.32
N ILE A 343 3.03 20.16 10.13
CA ILE A 343 2.30 21.35 9.69
C ILE A 343 3.24 22.40 9.08
N LEU A 344 4.40 22.66 9.72
CA LEU A 344 5.39 23.64 9.25
C LEU A 344 6.02 23.25 7.91
N ARG A 345 6.21 21.94 7.66
CA ARG A 345 6.78 21.42 6.40
C ARG A 345 5.74 21.24 5.30
N SER A 346 4.48 21.06 5.70
CA SER A 346 3.37 20.86 4.78
C SER A 346 3.24 22.06 3.85
N SER A 347 3.00 21.78 2.57
CA SER A 347 2.67 22.83 1.61
C SER A 347 1.22 23.31 1.75
N VAL A 348 0.40 22.61 2.52
CA VAL A 348 -1.04 22.87 2.73
C VAL A 348 -1.27 23.96 3.78
N ASP A 349 -2.22 24.86 3.54
CA ASP A 349 -2.71 25.81 4.54
C ASP A 349 -3.74 25.12 5.44
N TRP A 350 -3.34 24.73 6.64
CA TRP A 350 -4.18 23.99 7.57
C TRP A 350 -5.13 24.90 8.37
N ALA A 351 -6.43 24.58 8.33
CA ALA A 351 -7.45 25.22 9.14
C ALA A 351 -8.03 24.24 10.17
N PRO A 352 -7.59 24.33 11.44
CA PRO A 352 -8.15 23.48 12.50
C PRO A 352 -9.59 23.85 12.83
N GLN A 353 -10.38 22.86 13.20
CA GLN A 353 -11.75 23.03 13.65
C GLN A 353 -12.08 22.04 14.77
N HIS A 354 -12.43 22.51 15.95
CA HIS A 354 -12.96 21.65 16.99
C HIS A 354 -14.39 21.19 16.65
N VAL A 355 -14.69 19.93 16.98
CA VAL A 355 -16.02 19.33 16.86
C VAL A 355 -16.39 18.71 18.20
N TYR A 356 -17.65 18.79 18.61
CA TYR A 356 -18.06 18.21 19.88
C TYR A 356 -18.27 16.69 19.74
N GLY A 357 -17.60 15.91 20.60
CA GLY A 357 -17.73 14.46 20.67
C GLY A 357 -19.02 13.99 21.36
N HIS A 358 -19.43 12.76 21.06
CA HIS A 358 -20.51 11.99 21.72
C HIS A 358 -21.88 12.69 21.86
N LEU A 359 -22.25 13.56 20.93
CA LEU A 359 -23.53 14.27 20.93
C LEU A 359 -24.74 13.38 20.60
N ASP A 360 -24.51 12.16 20.10
CA ASP A 360 -25.53 11.13 19.87
C ASP A 360 -26.21 10.65 21.17
N LYS A 361 -25.57 10.87 22.32
CA LYS A 361 -26.15 10.57 23.64
C LYS A 361 -27.20 11.59 24.07
N SER A 362 -27.15 12.80 23.52
CA SER A 362 -28.00 13.92 23.92
C SER A 362 -28.95 14.41 22.82
N ASN A 363 -28.63 14.18 21.55
CA ASN A 363 -29.36 14.68 20.39
C ASN A 363 -29.75 13.55 19.44
N LEU A 364 -30.81 13.76 18.64
CA LEU A 364 -31.14 12.83 17.56
C LEU A 364 -30.09 12.94 16.43
N TYR A 365 -29.78 11.82 15.78
CA TYR A 365 -28.77 11.79 14.72
C TYR A 365 -29.04 12.82 13.61
N ASP A 366 -30.31 13.05 13.25
CA ASP A 366 -30.68 13.99 12.19
C ASP A 366 -30.39 15.45 12.54
N GLU A 367 -30.33 15.78 13.84
CA GLU A 367 -30.04 17.13 14.35
C GLU A 367 -28.53 17.44 14.33
N LEU A 368 -27.69 16.43 14.17
CA LEU A 368 -26.24 16.59 14.12
C LEU A 368 -25.80 17.25 12.80
N SER A 369 -24.86 18.19 12.92
CA SER A 369 -24.16 18.78 11.80
C SER A 369 -23.37 17.74 11.01
N TRP A 370 -22.99 18.09 9.78
CA TRP A 370 -22.17 17.21 8.95
C TRP A 370 -20.85 16.80 9.64
N TRP A 371 -20.23 17.71 10.39
CA TRP A 371 -18.98 17.43 11.09
C TRP A 371 -19.18 16.45 12.25
N GLU A 372 -20.23 16.65 13.05
CA GLU A 372 -20.53 15.78 14.19
C GLU A 372 -20.89 14.37 13.73
N LYS A 373 -21.64 14.23 12.62
CA LYS A 373 -21.92 12.93 12.01
C LYS A 373 -20.66 12.20 11.58
N ARG A 374 -19.69 12.90 11.00
CA ARG A 374 -18.40 12.31 10.61
C ARG A 374 -17.52 11.99 11.82
N ASN A 375 -17.58 12.81 12.88
CA ASN A 375 -16.90 12.52 14.15
C ASN A 375 -17.38 11.21 14.77
N LEU A 376 -18.70 10.97 14.81
CA LEU A 376 -19.25 9.70 15.30
C LEU A 376 -18.77 8.48 14.50
N GLU A 377 -18.58 8.64 13.18
CA GLU A 377 -18.05 7.57 12.35
C GLU A 377 -16.58 7.28 12.67
N VAL A 378 -15.73 8.30 12.83
CA VAL A 378 -14.31 8.08 13.17
C VAL A 378 -14.12 7.60 14.61
N ASP A 379 -14.91 8.06 15.60
CA ASP A 379 -14.95 7.51 16.96
C ASP A 379 -15.25 6.00 16.91
N GLY A 380 -16.31 5.64 16.18
CA GLY A 380 -16.70 4.25 15.97
C GLY A 380 -15.58 3.40 15.36
N MET A 381 -14.91 3.91 14.32
CA MET A 381 -13.77 3.22 13.68
C MET A 381 -12.57 3.07 14.63
N ALA A 382 -12.24 4.10 15.41
CA ALA A 382 -11.16 4.03 16.37
C ALA A 382 -11.46 2.99 17.48
N VAL A 383 -12.70 2.98 17.99
CA VAL A 383 -13.15 1.99 18.99
C VAL A 383 -13.17 0.57 18.43
N GLU A 384 -13.62 0.38 17.20
CA GLU A 384 -13.65 -0.92 16.51
C GLU A 384 -12.22 -1.45 16.33
N TYR A 385 -11.32 -0.64 15.79
CA TYR A 385 -9.92 -1.01 15.60
C TYR A 385 -9.24 -1.38 16.92
N ARG A 386 -9.52 -0.63 17.99
CA ARG A 386 -9.00 -0.96 19.33
C ARG A 386 -9.46 -2.35 19.79
N LYS A 387 -10.74 -2.68 19.61
CA LYS A 387 -11.31 -3.98 20.00
C LYS A 387 -10.73 -5.13 19.18
N GLU A 388 -10.48 -4.90 17.88
CA GLU A 388 -9.80 -5.88 17.02
C GLU A 388 -8.39 -6.18 17.52
N LEU A 389 -7.61 -5.15 17.84
CA LEU A 389 -6.26 -5.29 18.41
C LEU A 389 -6.28 -5.96 19.79
N GLU A 390 -7.23 -5.61 20.67
CA GLU A 390 -7.44 -6.27 21.96
C GLU A 390 -7.72 -7.76 21.78
N THR A 391 -8.58 -8.12 20.81
CA THR A 391 -8.96 -9.51 20.53
C THR A 391 -7.81 -10.30 19.92
N ALA A 392 -7.03 -9.68 19.04
CA ALA A 392 -5.84 -10.27 18.43
C ALA A 392 -4.63 -10.35 19.39
N ASN A 393 -4.75 -9.76 20.59
CA ASN A 393 -3.64 -9.54 21.52
C ASN A 393 -2.43 -8.86 20.84
N HIS A 394 -2.70 -7.95 19.90
CA HIS A 394 -1.69 -7.27 19.12
C HIS A 394 -1.38 -5.92 19.77
N ARG A 395 -0.18 -5.81 20.35
CA ARG A 395 0.33 -4.56 20.94
C ARG A 395 1.67 -4.22 20.33
N ILE A 396 1.71 -3.16 19.50
CA ILE A 396 2.97 -2.65 18.96
C ILE A 396 3.65 -1.82 20.05
N ALA A 397 4.87 -2.21 20.40
CA ALA A 397 5.64 -1.65 21.52
C ALA A 397 7.02 -1.05 21.15
N PRO A 398 7.20 -0.42 19.97
CA PRO A 398 8.14 0.69 19.89
C PRO A 398 7.44 2.03 19.74
N ASN A 399 7.96 3.04 20.45
CA ASN A 399 7.79 4.45 20.10
C ASN A 399 8.96 4.81 19.17
N PRO A 400 8.85 4.64 17.83
CA PRO A 400 9.93 5.03 16.94
C PRO A 400 10.08 6.55 16.93
N ARG A 401 11.23 7.04 16.50
CA ARG A 401 11.36 8.45 16.14
C ARG A 401 10.48 8.75 14.92
N PHE A 402 9.60 9.74 14.99
CA PHE A 402 8.72 10.09 13.86
C PHE A 402 9.52 10.77 12.73
N PHE A 403 9.03 10.69 11.49
CA PHE A 403 9.69 11.31 10.32
C PHE A 403 9.91 12.81 10.49
N THR A 404 8.96 13.48 11.15
CA THR A 404 8.97 14.92 11.42
C THR A 404 9.48 15.26 12.82
N GLU A 405 10.02 14.30 13.58
CA GLU A 405 10.55 14.58 14.90
C GLU A 405 11.96 15.17 14.82
N LEU A 406 12.08 16.47 15.15
CA LEU A 406 13.35 17.20 15.10
C LEU A 406 14.43 16.58 16.00
N ALA A 407 14.06 16.19 17.22
CA ALA A 407 14.93 15.55 18.18
C ALA A 407 14.14 14.55 19.03
N ALA A 408 14.72 13.37 19.27
CA ALA A 408 14.15 12.34 20.11
C ALA A 408 15.09 12.08 21.29
N MET A 409 14.50 11.86 22.48
CA MET A 409 15.27 11.52 23.67
C MET A 409 15.10 10.04 24.01
N TYR A 410 16.21 9.37 24.26
CA TYR A 410 16.26 7.96 24.64
C TYR A 410 16.85 7.83 26.04
N VAL A 411 16.23 7.02 26.88
CA VAL A 411 16.75 6.62 28.19
C VAL A 411 16.77 5.10 28.20
N ALA A 412 17.95 4.51 28.38
CA ALA A 412 18.17 3.07 28.30
C ALA A 412 17.54 2.45 27.03
N ASP A 413 17.92 2.98 25.86
CA ASP A 413 17.44 2.60 24.52
C ASP A 413 15.92 2.72 24.30
N THR A 414 15.20 3.29 25.27
CA THR A 414 13.77 3.51 25.19
C THR A 414 13.47 4.97 24.90
N LYS A 415 12.82 5.23 23.77
CA LYS A 415 12.39 6.59 23.41
C LYS A 415 11.34 7.09 24.41
N GLN A 416 11.54 8.29 24.92
CA GLN A 416 10.64 8.93 25.87
C GLN A 416 9.61 9.79 25.13
N SER A 417 8.37 9.79 25.63
CA SER A 417 7.29 10.67 25.12
C SER A 417 7.50 12.15 25.48
N ARG A 418 8.31 12.42 26.51
CA ARG A 418 8.67 13.74 27.02
C ARG A 418 9.94 13.70 27.87
N LEU A 419 10.46 14.87 28.20
CA LEU A 419 11.47 15.06 29.23
C LEU A 419 10.83 14.89 30.62
N ASP A 420 11.20 13.82 31.33
CA ASP A 420 10.95 13.70 32.77
C ASP A 420 12.26 13.96 33.53
N PRO A 421 12.45 15.17 34.09
CA PRO A 421 13.68 15.50 34.81
C PRO A 421 13.95 14.60 36.01
N ARG A 422 12.91 14.09 36.67
CA ARG A 422 13.08 13.20 37.84
C ARG A 422 13.58 11.84 37.38
N PHE A 423 12.93 11.26 36.39
CA PHE A 423 13.34 9.96 35.84
C PHE A 423 14.77 10.00 35.29
N ILE A 424 15.13 11.06 34.57
CA ILE A 424 16.51 11.24 34.05
C ILE A 424 17.50 11.36 35.20
N GLN A 425 17.17 12.16 36.21
CA GLN A 425 18.03 12.32 37.38
C GLN A 425 18.20 10.99 38.11
N GLU A 426 17.14 10.21 38.27
CA GLU A 426 17.20 8.86 38.83
C GLU A 426 18.11 7.95 37.98
N CYS A 427 17.92 7.87 36.66
CA CYS A 427 18.77 7.06 35.79
C CYS A 427 20.25 7.44 35.85
N VAL A 428 20.58 8.74 35.94
CA VAL A 428 21.97 9.22 35.96
C VAL A 428 22.60 9.10 37.35
N THR A 429 21.86 9.42 38.41
CA THR A 429 22.44 9.57 39.77
C THR A 429 22.24 8.34 40.65
N LEU A 430 21.12 7.63 40.50
CA LEU A 430 20.77 6.51 41.37
C LEU A 430 21.76 5.34 41.29
N PRO A 431 22.32 4.94 40.12
CA PRO A 431 23.31 3.86 40.08
C PRO A 431 24.56 4.15 40.91
N ALA A 432 25.11 5.37 40.81
CA ALA A 432 26.27 5.79 41.59
C ALA A 432 25.94 5.89 43.09
N LEU A 433 24.74 6.38 43.41
CA LEU A 433 24.25 6.48 44.79
C LEU A 433 24.07 5.10 45.44
N ARG A 434 23.48 4.14 44.72
CA ARG A 434 23.34 2.73 45.14
C ARG A 434 24.69 2.09 45.39
N SER A 435 25.67 2.27 44.49
CA SER A 435 27.03 1.77 44.67
C SER A 435 27.64 2.30 45.97
N ARG A 436 27.52 3.61 46.21
CA ARG A 436 28.04 4.25 47.43
C ARG A 436 27.35 3.72 48.70
N TRP A 437 26.03 3.55 48.69
CA TRP A 437 25.29 3.03 49.84
C TRP A 437 25.71 1.60 50.19
N SER A 438 25.92 0.77 49.16
CA SER A 438 26.44 -0.59 49.31
C SER A 438 27.87 -0.58 49.88
N ASP A 439 28.78 0.21 49.29
CA ASP A 439 30.19 0.32 49.72
C ASP A 439 30.34 0.81 51.16
N LYS A 440 29.42 1.68 51.59
CA LYS A 440 29.40 2.26 52.95
C LYS A 440 28.54 1.47 53.93
N GLY A 441 27.87 0.40 53.49
CA GLY A 441 26.96 -0.40 54.31
C GLY A 441 25.80 0.41 54.91
N THR A 442 25.38 1.50 54.24
CA THR A 442 24.39 2.45 54.77
C THR A 442 22.96 2.00 54.46
N ILE A 443 22.74 1.50 53.24
CA ILE A 443 21.48 0.89 52.79
C ILE A 443 21.86 -0.36 52.00
N SER A 444 21.34 -1.53 52.39
CA SER A 444 21.53 -2.76 51.61
C SER A 444 20.56 -2.80 50.42
N ILE A 445 20.87 -3.63 49.41
CA ILE A 445 20.01 -3.78 48.22
C ILE A 445 18.60 -4.25 48.62
N GLU A 446 18.51 -5.15 49.61
CA GLU A 446 17.23 -5.66 50.12
C GLU A 446 16.45 -4.56 50.83
N ALA A 447 17.11 -3.80 51.71
CA ALA A 447 16.49 -2.70 52.45
C ALA A 447 16.02 -1.57 51.52
N GLU A 448 16.71 -1.33 50.40
CA GLU A 448 16.33 -0.30 49.43
C GLU A 448 14.90 -0.48 48.91
N SER A 449 14.52 -1.74 48.65
CA SER A 449 13.20 -2.10 48.13
C SER A 449 12.07 -1.94 49.15
N GLU A 450 12.39 -1.96 50.46
CA GLU A 450 11.44 -1.80 51.56
C GLU A 450 11.21 -0.32 51.92
N ILE A 451 12.06 0.59 51.43
CA ILE A 451 11.93 2.01 51.70
C ILE A 451 10.77 2.59 50.90
N ALA A 452 9.80 3.18 51.60
CA ALA A 452 8.71 3.93 51.01
C ALA A 452 9.19 5.31 50.52
N TRP A 453 9.98 5.33 49.42
CA TRP A 453 10.64 6.51 48.87
C TRP A 453 9.68 7.68 48.62
N ASP A 454 8.47 7.42 48.15
CA ASP A 454 7.46 8.48 47.92
C ASP A 454 6.98 9.12 49.22
N THR A 455 6.74 8.32 50.25
CA THR A 455 6.31 8.82 51.56
C THR A 455 7.44 9.60 52.23
N MET A 456 8.67 9.09 52.14
CA MET A 456 9.85 9.80 52.62
C MET A 456 10.07 11.10 51.84
N GLY A 457 9.90 11.09 50.52
CA GLY A 457 10.00 12.29 49.68
C GLY A 457 8.96 13.35 50.03
N ARG A 458 7.71 12.95 50.33
CA ARG A 458 6.67 13.87 50.84
C ARG A 458 7.05 14.46 52.19
N ALA A 459 7.54 13.64 53.12
CA ALA A 459 7.99 14.11 54.44
C ALA A 459 9.22 15.03 54.32
N MET A 460 10.18 14.72 53.45
CA MET A 460 11.35 15.57 53.20
C MET A 460 10.93 16.94 52.64
N ARG A 461 9.97 16.98 51.72
CA ARG A 461 9.47 18.25 51.16
C ARG A 461 8.75 19.13 52.19
N SER A 462 8.22 18.58 53.27
CA SER A 462 7.61 19.38 54.34
C SER A 462 8.63 19.99 55.30
N LEU A 463 9.88 19.52 55.30
CA LEU A 463 10.96 20.08 56.11
C LEU A 463 11.54 21.36 55.48
N PRO A 464 12.03 22.32 56.28
CA PRO A 464 12.84 23.42 55.78
C PRO A 464 14.13 22.93 55.08
N ALA A 465 14.60 23.66 54.07
CA ALA A 465 15.76 23.27 53.24
C ALA A 465 17.06 23.00 54.04
N GLY A 466 17.24 23.63 55.20
CA GLY A 466 18.36 23.34 56.11
C GLY A 466 18.25 21.95 56.74
N LEU A 467 17.06 21.59 57.22
CA LEU A 467 16.77 20.29 57.83
C LEU A 467 16.74 19.16 56.81
N GLN A 468 16.27 19.43 55.58
CA GLN A 468 16.38 18.48 54.48
C GLN A 468 17.85 18.08 54.26
N ARG A 469 18.74 19.07 54.10
CA ARG A 469 20.18 18.82 53.92
C ARG A 469 20.77 18.08 55.12
N TRP A 470 20.47 18.51 56.34
CA TRP A 470 20.98 17.85 57.55
C TRP A 470 20.55 16.38 57.63
N SER A 471 19.26 16.10 57.42
CA SER A 471 18.70 14.75 57.45
C SER A 471 19.31 13.86 56.37
N THR A 472 19.43 14.34 55.13
CA THR A 472 20.12 13.60 54.07
C THR A 472 21.57 13.29 54.42
N LYS A 473 22.33 14.25 54.95
CA LYS A 473 23.73 14.00 55.36
C LYS A 473 23.84 12.94 56.45
N HIS A 474 22.97 13.00 57.46
CA HIS A 474 23.04 12.12 58.63
C HIS A 474 22.48 10.72 58.35
N CYS A 475 21.45 10.60 57.53
CA CYS A 475 20.81 9.32 57.23
C CYS A 475 21.55 8.52 56.14
N VAL A 476 22.15 9.18 55.14
CA VAL A 476 22.76 8.50 53.98
C VAL A 476 24.22 8.86 53.70
N GLY A 477 24.87 9.63 54.59
CA GLY A 477 26.31 9.88 54.53
C GLY A 477 26.78 10.68 53.30
N MET A 478 25.94 11.60 52.82
CA MET A 478 26.25 12.53 51.71
C MET A 478 26.98 13.79 52.14
#